data_AF-A0A9E2R797-F1
#
_entry.id   AF-A0A9E2R797-F1
#
_cell.length_a   1.000
_cell.length_b   1.000
_cell.length_c   1.000
_cell.angle_alpha   90.00
_cell.angle_beta   90.00
_cell.angle_gamma   90.00
#
_symmetry.space_group_name_H-M   'P 1'
#
loop_
_entity.id
_entity.type
_entity.pdbx_description
1 polymer ?
#
loop_
_entity_poly.entity_id
_entity_poly.type
_entity_poly.pdbx_seq_one_letter_code
_entity_poly.pdbx_strand_id
1 'polypeptide(L)'
;MEAGCESCHGPGSLHVESGGERRTIINPRRSPEVCFQCHLDKQGQFNLPTHHPVLEGRIGCGDCHDPHKGRAIKGGATSLTTENELCFQCHTAQRGPFVFEHEAVREGCTTCHQPHGSVNAKLLRERNANGCLKCHFQMQTSAGIVIGSINHTAFLSHGTCYSAGCHEAVHGSQVNPHLRF
;
A
#
# COMPACT_ATOMS: atom_id res chain seq x y z
N MET A 1 -15.37 9.89 -22.41
CA MET A 1 -14.33 10.02 -23.44
C MET A 1 -13.40 8.84 -23.28
N GLU A 2 -13.23 8.04 -24.33
CA GLU A 2 -12.36 6.87 -24.34
C GLU A 2 -10.92 7.36 -24.59
N ALA A 3 -9.97 6.95 -23.74
CA ALA A 3 -8.58 7.35 -23.88
C ALA A 3 -7.94 6.55 -25.03
N GLY A 4 -7.51 7.24 -26.10
CA GLY A 4 -6.80 6.62 -27.23
C GLY A 4 -5.33 6.34 -26.90
N CYS A 5 -4.66 5.53 -27.71
CA CYS A 5 -3.27 5.09 -27.48
C CYS A 5 -2.30 6.26 -27.21
N GLU A 6 -2.47 7.36 -27.95
CA GLU A 6 -1.59 8.52 -27.87
C GLU A 6 -1.70 9.28 -26.53
N SER A 7 -2.79 9.09 -25.79
CA SER A 7 -2.96 9.71 -24.46
C SER A 7 -1.95 9.20 -23.43
N CYS A 8 -1.41 7.99 -23.63
CA CYS A 8 -0.39 7.41 -22.75
C CYS A 8 0.96 7.25 -23.45
N HIS A 9 0.96 7.08 -24.76
CA HIS A 9 2.16 6.75 -25.54
C HIS A 9 2.73 7.93 -26.34
N GLY A 10 2.06 9.09 -26.34
CA GLY A 10 2.45 10.23 -27.16
C GLY A 10 2.04 10.06 -28.64
N PRO A 11 2.40 11.01 -29.52
CA PRO A 11 1.94 11.03 -30.90
C PRO A 11 2.53 9.86 -31.70
N GLY A 12 1.65 9.01 -32.25
CA GLY A 12 2.05 7.86 -33.06
C GLY A 12 2.67 8.27 -34.39
N SER A 13 2.31 9.44 -34.93
CA SER A 13 2.88 9.98 -36.17
C SER A 13 4.40 10.12 -36.11
N LEU A 14 4.95 10.65 -35.01
CA LEU A 14 6.40 10.79 -34.82
C LEU A 14 7.13 9.44 -34.78
N HIS A 15 6.46 8.41 -34.27
CA HIS A 15 6.99 7.06 -34.28
C HIS A 15 7.04 6.46 -35.68
N VAL A 16 6.01 6.68 -36.49
CA VAL A 16 6.00 6.24 -37.89
C VAL A 16 7.03 7.00 -38.71
N GLU A 17 7.10 8.33 -38.58
CA GLU A 17 8.02 9.20 -39.33
C GLU A 17 9.50 8.90 -39.04
N SER A 18 9.82 8.54 -37.79
CA SER A 18 11.18 8.15 -37.40
C SER A 18 11.56 6.72 -37.83
N GLY A 19 10.66 5.97 -38.47
CA GLY A 19 10.90 4.58 -38.84
C GLY A 19 10.84 3.61 -37.66
N GLY A 20 10.12 3.96 -36.59
CA GLY A 20 9.90 3.11 -35.44
C GLY A 20 10.92 3.29 -34.31
N GLU A 21 11.56 4.45 -34.19
CA GLU A 21 12.51 4.70 -33.10
C GLU A 21 11.85 4.54 -31.72
N ARG A 22 12.55 3.93 -30.76
CA ARG A 22 11.99 3.64 -29.42
C ARG A 22 11.70 4.89 -28.59
N ARG A 23 12.45 5.98 -28.83
CA ARG A 23 12.38 7.22 -28.04
C ARG A 23 11.23 8.15 -28.44
N THR A 24 10.52 7.84 -29.52
CA THR A 24 9.38 8.64 -30.01
C THR A 24 8.04 8.17 -29.44
N ILE A 25 8.04 7.09 -28.65
CA ILE A 25 6.88 6.61 -27.89
C ILE A 25 7.21 6.67 -26.41
N ILE A 26 6.29 7.25 -25.64
CA ILE A 26 6.36 7.26 -24.18
C ILE A 26 6.11 5.84 -23.67
N ASN A 27 6.91 5.42 -22.68
CA ASN A 27 6.69 4.19 -21.94
C ASN A 27 6.07 4.51 -20.57
N PRO A 28 4.75 4.34 -20.38
CA PRO A 28 4.07 4.66 -19.12
C PRO A 28 4.65 3.94 -17.89
N ARG A 29 5.30 2.79 -18.07
CA ARG A 29 5.97 2.08 -16.97
C ARG A 29 7.13 2.88 -16.37
N ARG A 30 7.76 3.77 -17.14
CA ARG A 30 8.89 4.60 -16.72
C ARG A 30 8.59 6.10 -16.72
N SER A 31 7.33 6.47 -16.95
CA SER A 31 6.90 7.86 -17.11
C SER A 31 5.61 8.07 -16.32
N PRO A 32 5.68 8.19 -14.98
CA PRO A 32 4.48 8.35 -14.15
C PRO A 32 3.68 9.62 -14.48
N GLU A 33 4.31 10.60 -15.13
CA GLU A 33 3.70 11.87 -15.53
C GLU A 33 2.49 11.67 -16.46
N VAL A 34 2.52 10.69 -17.36
CA VAL A 34 1.36 10.40 -18.23
C VAL A 34 0.15 9.93 -17.44
N CYS A 35 0.37 9.20 -16.33
CA CYS A 35 -0.71 8.77 -15.45
C CYS A 35 -1.28 9.97 -14.68
N PHE A 36 -0.43 10.88 -14.22
CA PHE A 36 -0.83 12.05 -13.43
C PHE A 36 -1.62 13.09 -14.21
N GLN A 37 -1.59 13.07 -15.54
CA GLN A 37 -2.48 13.91 -16.36
C GLN A 37 -3.96 13.72 -16.01
N CYS A 38 -4.34 12.51 -15.57
CA CYS A 38 -5.70 12.18 -15.15
C CYS A 38 -5.82 11.81 -13.67
N HIS A 39 -4.80 11.16 -13.09
CA HIS A 39 -4.79 10.67 -11.70
C HIS A 39 -4.09 11.66 -10.76
N LEU A 40 -4.62 12.88 -10.71
CA LEU A 40 -4.08 13.97 -9.90
C LEU A 40 -4.13 13.69 -8.40
N ASP A 41 -5.12 12.91 -7.93
CA ASP A 41 -5.19 12.45 -6.55
C ASP A 41 -4.00 11.56 -6.20
N LYS A 42 -3.59 10.68 -7.13
CA LYS A 42 -2.42 9.82 -6.95
C LYS A 42 -1.13 10.61 -6.99
N GLN A 43 -1.03 11.60 -7.89
CA GLN A 43 0.08 12.54 -7.86
C GLN A 43 0.19 13.22 -6.49
N GLY A 44 -0.92 13.69 -5.92
CA GLY A 44 -0.96 14.26 -4.58
C GLY A 44 -0.49 13.28 -3.50
N GLN A 45 -0.94 12.02 -3.55
CA GLN A 45 -0.52 10.97 -2.62
C GLN A 45 0.99 10.68 -2.69
N PHE A 46 1.55 10.57 -3.90
CA PHE A 46 2.98 10.36 -4.09
C PHE A 46 3.85 11.56 -3.67
N ASN A 47 3.28 12.76 -3.53
CA ASN A 47 3.98 13.92 -2.97
C ASN A 47 3.95 13.98 -1.43
N LEU A 48 3.30 13.01 -0.76
CA LEU A 48 3.29 12.95 0.71
C LEU A 48 4.64 12.49 1.26
N PRO A 49 4.97 12.80 2.54
CA PRO A 49 6.28 12.50 3.13
C PRO A 49 6.70 11.03 3.08
N THR A 50 5.73 10.10 3.06
CA THR A 50 6.01 8.69 2.80
C THR A 50 5.20 8.22 1.62
N HIS A 51 5.86 7.62 0.66
CA HIS A 51 5.27 7.10 -0.56
C HIS A 51 6.11 5.93 -1.07
N HIS A 52 5.53 5.09 -1.93
CA HIS A 52 6.33 4.18 -2.72
C HIS A 52 7.15 4.96 -3.76
N PRO A 53 8.38 4.55 -4.09
CA PRO A 53 9.35 5.40 -4.77
C PRO A 53 9.12 5.53 -6.29
N VAL A 54 7.93 6.03 -6.66
CA VAL A 54 7.49 6.27 -8.04
C VAL A 54 8.10 7.54 -8.59
N LEU A 55 8.16 8.61 -7.78
CA LEU A 55 8.75 9.89 -8.20
C LEU A 55 10.28 9.78 -8.33
N GLU A 56 10.90 8.88 -7.57
CA GLU A 56 12.31 8.55 -7.66
C GLU A 56 12.63 7.56 -8.80
N GLY A 57 11.61 7.10 -9.54
CA GLY A 57 11.78 6.22 -10.69
C GLY A 57 12.27 4.80 -10.36
N ARG A 58 12.13 4.36 -9.10
CA ARG A 58 12.55 3.00 -8.68
C ARG A 58 11.49 1.95 -8.98
N ILE A 59 10.22 2.37 -8.98
CA ILE A 59 9.07 1.58 -9.44
C ILE A 59 8.14 2.49 -10.25
N GLY A 60 7.29 1.92 -11.09
CA GLY A 60 6.29 2.64 -11.88
C GLY A 60 4.88 2.15 -11.62
N CYS A 61 3.89 2.92 -12.08
CA CYS A 61 2.47 2.57 -11.95
C CYS A 61 2.19 1.17 -12.53
N GLY A 62 2.87 0.84 -13.64
CA GLY A 62 2.76 -0.43 -14.35
C GLY A 62 3.31 -1.67 -13.64
N ASP A 63 4.09 -1.48 -12.57
CA ASP A 63 4.57 -2.60 -11.74
C ASP A 63 3.47 -3.12 -10.81
N CYS A 64 2.45 -2.29 -10.54
CA CYS A 64 1.29 -2.64 -9.73
C CYS A 64 0.00 -2.78 -10.54
N HIS A 65 -0.20 -1.92 -11.54
CA HIS A 65 -1.41 -1.85 -12.34
C HIS A 65 -1.15 -2.28 -13.78
N ASP A 66 -2.06 -3.04 -14.37
CA ASP A 66 -2.01 -3.37 -15.79
C ASP A 66 -2.96 -2.45 -16.59
N PRO A 67 -2.46 -1.40 -17.26
CA PRO A 67 -3.30 -0.46 -17.99
C PRO A 67 -3.86 -1.04 -19.31
N HIS A 68 -3.40 -2.22 -19.74
CA HIS A 68 -3.86 -2.88 -20.97
C HIS A 68 -4.90 -3.98 -20.71
N LYS A 69 -5.11 -4.40 -19.45
CA LYS A 69 -6.16 -5.36 -19.09
C LYS A 69 -7.48 -4.66 -18.79
N GLY A 70 -8.48 -4.90 -19.64
CA GLY A 70 -9.80 -4.30 -19.55
C GLY A 70 -9.89 -2.95 -20.27
N ARG A 71 -11.02 -2.26 -20.16
CA ARG A 71 -11.11 -0.87 -20.62
C ARG A 71 -10.32 0.00 -19.65
N ALA A 72 -9.52 0.94 -20.16
CA ALA A 72 -8.90 1.98 -19.34
C ALA A 72 -9.99 2.91 -18.78
N ILE A 73 -10.56 2.53 -17.63
CA ILE A 73 -11.58 3.31 -16.94
C ILE A 73 -10.87 4.23 -15.96
N LYS A 74 -11.20 5.52 -16.01
CA LYS A 74 -10.75 6.50 -15.01
C LYS A 74 -11.15 6.01 -13.60
N GLY A 75 -10.17 5.62 -12.79
CA GLY A 75 -10.36 5.13 -11.42
C GLY A 75 -10.61 3.62 -11.29
N GLY A 76 -10.54 2.86 -12.38
CA GLY A 76 -10.64 1.39 -12.35
C GLY A 76 -9.27 0.77 -12.13
N ALA A 77 -8.99 0.29 -10.92
CA ALA A 77 -7.89 -0.63 -10.68
C ALA A 77 -8.42 -2.03 -10.35
N THR A 78 -7.59 -3.00 -10.71
CA THR A 78 -7.64 -4.47 -10.65
C THR A 78 -8.24 -5.09 -9.38
N SER A 79 -8.77 -6.32 -9.55
CA SER A 79 -9.48 -7.12 -8.54
C SER A 79 -8.70 -7.36 -7.23
N LEU A 80 -9.38 -7.16 -6.09
CA LEU A 80 -8.85 -7.20 -4.72
C LEU A 80 -8.17 -8.52 -4.32
N THR A 81 -8.54 -9.66 -4.89
CA THR A 81 -7.94 -10.98 -4.56
C THR A 81 -6.51 -11.14 -5.11
N THR A 82 -6.07 -10.27 -6.02
CA THR A 82 -4.68 -10.21 -6.52
C THR A 82 -3.80 -9.22 -5.76
N GLU A 83 -4.35 -8.43 -4.82
CA GLU A 83 -3.61 -7.33 -4.17
C GLU A 83 -2.46 -7.82 -3.29
N ASN A 84 -2.68 -8.82 -2.43
CA ASN A 84 -1.62 -9.32 -1.54
C ASN A 84 -0.48 -9.99 -2.33
N GLU A 85 -0.83 -10.77 -3.35
CA GLU A 85 0.17 -11.42 -4.23
C GLU A 85 1.06 -10.39 -4.92
N LEU A 86 0.48 -9.28 -5.38
CA LEU A 86 1.22 -8.17 -5.95
C LEU A 86 2.19 -7.54 -4.94
N CYS A 87 1.74 -7.29 -3.71
CA CYS A 87 2.61 -6.78 -2.65
C CYS A 87 3.78 -7.74 -2.38
N PHE A 88 3.52 -9.05 -2.35
CA PHE A 88 4.53 -10.06 -2.03
C PHE A 88 5.56 -10.31 -3.14
N GLN A 89 5.38 -9.75 -4.35
CA GLN A 89 6.42 -9.78 -5.38
C GLN A 89 7.70 -9.06 -4.92
N CYS A 90 7.53 -8.03 -4.08
CA CYS A 90 8.64 -7.27 -3.48
C CYS A 90 8.72 -7.46 -1.95
N HIS A 91 7.59 -7.54 -1.25
CA HIS A 91 7.50 -7.68 0.20
C HIS A 91 7.45 -9.15 0.65
N THR A 92 8.46 -9.92 0.23
CA THR A 92 8.49 -11.39 0.43
C THR A 92 8.50 -11.80 1.90
N ALA A 93 9.11 -11.00 2.77
CA ALA A 93 9.16 -11.25 4.20
C ALA A 93 7.78 -11.21 4.87
N GLN A 94 6.79 -10.56 4.26
CA GLN A 94 5.44 -10.42 4.79
C GLN A 94 4.48 -11.52 4.28
N ARG A 95 4.92 -12.35 3.32
CA ARG A 95 4.10 -13.42 2.72
C ARG A 95 3.78 -14.56 3.69
N GLY A 96 4.66 -14.79 4.66
CA GLY A 96 4.62 -16.00 5.49
C GLY A 96 5.09 -17.26 4.74
N PRO A 97 4.69 -18.46 5.20
CA PRO A 97 3.74 -18.71 6.29
C PRO A 97 4.31 -18.30 7.66
N PHE A 98 3.44 -17.77 8.51
CA PHE A 98 3.75 -17.56 9.93
C PHE A 98 3.06 -18.65 10.76
N VAL A 99 3.71 -19.14 11.82
CA VAL A 99 3.06 -20.06 12.77
C VAL A 99 1.84 -19.39 13.42
N PHE A 100 1.95 -18.08 13.67
CA PHE A 100 0.92 -17.24 14.25
C PHE A 100 0.66 -16.05 13.33
N GLU A 101 -0.19 -16.24 12.31
CA GLU A 101 -0.58 -15.17 11.38
C GLU A 101 -1.45 -14.13 12.06
N HIS A 102 -1.22 -12.85 11.75
CA HIS A 102 -2.15 -11.79 12.08
C HIS A 102 -3.32 -11.82 11.10
N GLU A 103 -4.55 -12.03 11.58
CA GLU A 103 -5.72 -12.27 10.70
C GLU A 103 -5.96 -11.14 9.69
N ALA A 104 -5.76 -9.89 10.10
CA ALA A 104 -5.87 -8.71 9.22
C ALA A 104 -5.00 -8.77 7.94
N VAL A 105 -3.89 -9.52 7.94
CA VAL A 105 -3.07 -9.69 6.71
C VAL A 105 -3.84 -10.46 5.64
N ARG A 106 -4.72 -11.38 6.04
CA ARG A 106 -5.61 -12.12 5.12
C ARG A 106 -6.69 -11.22 4.52
N GLU A 107 -7.10 -10.18 5.24
CA GLU A 107 -8.08 -9.19 4.74
C GLU A 107 -7.48 -8.27 3.66
N GLY A 108 -6.17 -8.04 3.71
CA GLY A 108 -5.42 -7.32 2.68
C GLY A 108 -4.41 -6.32 3.24
N CYS A 109 -3.27 -6.16 2.58
CA CYS A 109 -2.25 -5.17 2.98
C CYS A 109 -2.83 -3.74 3.04
N THR A 110 -3.81 -3.45 2.18
CA THR A 110 -4.45 -2.14 2.05
C THR A 110 -5.44 -1.85 3.18
N THR A 111 -5.72 -2.78 4.09
CA THR A 111 -6.49 -2.54 5.31
C THR A 111 -5.75 -1.56 6.23
N CYS A 112 -4.42 -1.70 6.33
CA CYS A 112 -3.58 -0.83 7.15
C CYS A 112 -2.76 0.17 6.33
N HIS A 113 -2.37 -0.18 5.10
CA HIS A 113 -1.46 0.63 4.28
C HIS A 113 -2.16 1.42 3.16
N GLN A 114 -1.56 2.55 2.78
CA GLN A 114 -1.88 3.37 1.61
C GLN A 114 -0.75 3.23 0.58
N PRO A 115 -0.90 2.40 -0.47
CA PRO A 115 0.22 2.05 -1.34
C PRO A 115 0.78 3.22 -2.17
N HIS A 116 0.04 4.31 -2.37
CA HIS A 116 0.56 5.47 -3.11
C HIS A 116 1.32 6.43 -2.19
N GLY A 117 0.77 6.72 -1.01
CA GLY A 117 1.44 7.59 -0.04
C GLY A 117 0.59 7.89 1.19
N SER A 118 1.26 8.31 2.25
CA SER A 118 0.67 8.71 3.52
C SER A 118 1.52 9.77 4.22
N VAL A 119 0.85 10.58 5.04
CA VAL A 119 1.51 11.45 6.03
C VAL A 119 2.09 10.65 7.21
N ASN A 120 1.63 9.42 7.41
CA ASN A 120 2.09 8.54 8.47
C ASN A 120 3.23 7.65 7.98
N ALA A 121 4.21 7.40 8.85
CA ALA A 121 5.31 6.49 8.57
C ALA A 121 4.82 5.10 8.12
N LYS A 122 5.65 4.40 7.32
CA LYS A 122 5.35 3.06 6.79
C LYS A 122 4.04 3.01 5.99
N LEU A 123 3.65 4.12 5.35
CA LEU A 123 2.43 4.19 4.53
C LEU A 123 1.14 3.88 5.30
N LEU A 124 1.09 4.06 6.61
CA LEU A 124 -0.08 3.68 7.40
C LEU A 124 -1.28 4.62 7.12
N ARG A 125 -2.49 4.06 7.08
CA ARG A 125 -3.74 4.84 7.02
C ARG A 125 -3.94 5.71 8.25
N GLU A 126 -3.68 5.12 9.41
CA GLU A 126 -3.85 5.77 10.71
C GLU A 126 -2.51 5.92 11.41
N ARG A 127 -2.43 6.91 12.31
CA ARG A 127 -1.25 7.13 13.14
C ARG A 127 -1.33 6.28 14.42
N ASN A 128 -0.18 5.79 14.89
CA ASN A 128 -0.03 5.19 16.21
C ASN A 128 -1.01 4.01 16.45
N ALA A 129 -1.56 3.91 17.65
CA ALA A 129 -2.48 2.85 18.06
C ALA A 129 -3.85 2.90 17.35
N ASN A 130 -4.21 4.02 16.72
CA ASN A 130 -5.55 4.20 16.15
C ASN A 130 -5.88 3.14 15.09
N GLY A 131 -4.89 2.69 14.31
CA GLY A 131 -5.08 1.60 13.36
C GLY A 131 -5.40 0.28 14.05
N CYS A 132 -4.68 -0.05 15.12
CA CYS A 132 -4.87 -1.26 15.92
C CYS A 132 -6.24 -1.25 16.59
N LEU A 133 -6.64 -0.12 17.18
CA LEU A 133 -7.88 0.02 17.95
C LEU A 133 -9.15 -0.08 17.10
N LYS A 134 -9.04 -0.10 15.77
CA LYS A 134 -10.18 -0.40 14.88
C LYS A 134 -10.67 -1.84 15.03
N CYS A 135 -9.78 -2.76 15.39
CA CYS A 135 -10.08 -4.18 15.61
C CYS A 135 -9.83 -4.60 17.06
N HIS A 136 -8.81 -4.05 17.71
CA HIS A 136 -8.46 -4.31 19.11
C HIS A 136 -9.18 -3.34 20.04
N PHE A 137 -10.42 -3.68 20.38
CA PHE A 137 -11.24 -2.82 21.23
C PHE A 137 -10.58 -2.55 22.59
N GLN A 138 -10.44 -1.26 22.92
CA GLN A 138 -9.96 -0.79 24.21
C GLN A 138 -11.15 -0.49 25.13
N MET A 139 -11.22 -1.21 26.23
CA MET A 139 -12.25 -1.05 27.25
C MET A 139 -11.67 -0.45 28.54
N GLN A 140 -12.22 0.67 28.99
CA GLN A 140 -11.93 1.19 30.32
C GLN A 140 -12.80 0.46 31.35
N THR A 141 -12.14 -0.12 32.35
CA THR A 141 -12.81 -0.78 33.48
C THR A 141 -12.39 -0.14 34.80
N SER A 142 -13.02 -0.54 35.90
CA SER A 142 -12.59 -0.16 37.26
C SER A 142 -11.19 -0.70 37.59
N ALA A 143 -10.76 -1.79 36.96
CA ALA A 143 -9.43 -2.38 37.12
C ALA A 143 -8.37 -1.78 36.17
N GLY A 144 -8.75 -0.82 35.31
CA GLY A 144 -7.86 -0.16 34.35
C GLY A 144 -8.27 -0.38 32.88
N ILE A 145 -7.35 -0.08 31.98
CA ILE A 145 -7.52 -0.20 30.53
C ILE A 145 -7.25 -1.65 30.11
N VAL A 146 -8.24 -2.29 29.49
CA VAL A 146 -8.15 -3.66 28.98
C VAL A 146 -8.27 -3.64 27.46
N ILE A 147 -7.37 -4.33 26.77
CA ILE A 147 -7.43 -4.55 25.32
C ILE A 147 -7.39 -6.06 25.09
N GLY A 148 -8.43 -6.59 24.45
CA GLY A 148 -8.68 -8.04 24.43
C GLY A 148 -8.93 -8.56 25.86
N SER A 149 -8.13 -9.53 26.30
CA SER A 149 -8.23 -10.11 27.65
C SER A 149 -7.06 -9.72 28.57
N ILE A 150 -6.26 -8.72 28.18
CA ILE A 150 -5.05 -8.31 28.90
C ILE A 150 -5.21 -6.87 29.39
N ASN A 151 -4.82 -6.62 30.65
CA ASN A 151 -4.77 -5.28 31.21
C ASN A 151 -3.52 -4.54 30.68
N HIS A 152 -3.75 -3.45 29.96
CA HIS A 152 -2.74 -2.64 29.30
C HIS A 152 -2.37 -1.36 30.04
N THR A 153 -2.96 -1.11 31.22
CA THR A 153 -2.77 0.15 31.97
C THR A 153 -1.29 0.49 32.18
N ALA A 154 -0.49 -0.49 32.60
CA ALA A 154 0.96 -0.29 32.78
C ALA A 154 1.68 -0.17 31.42
N PHE A 155 1.31 -0.99 30.44
CA PHE A 155 1.99 -1.05 29.13
C PHE A 155 1.85 0.23 28.30
N LEU A 156 0.68 0.88 28.35
CA LEU A 156 0.42 2.10 27.58
C LEU A 156 1.28 3.28 28.03
N SER A 157 1.86 3.24 29.24
CA SER A 157 2.81 4.25 29.70
C SER A 157 4.17 4.18 28.98
N HIS A 158 4.50 3.04 28.35
CA HIS A 158 5.78 2.80 27.69
C HIS A 158 5.78 3.13 26.18
N GLY A 159 4.62 3.46 25.60
CA GLY A 159 4.50 3.82 24.20
C GLY A 159 3.26 3.23 23.53
N THR A 160 3.23 3.25 22.19
CA THR A 160 2.13 2.66 21.41
C THR A 160 2.30 1.15 21.23
N CYS A 161 1.27 0.46 20.74
CA CYS A 161 1.23 -1.00 20.57
C CYS A 161 2.52 -1.60 19.99
N TYR A 162 2.97 -1.09 18.84
CA TYR A 162 4.21 -1.55 18.20
C TYR A 162 5.43 -0.72 18.57
N SER A 163 5.26 0.56 18.96
CA SER A 163 6.41 1.44 19.26
C SER A 163 6.97 1.24 20.68
N ALA A 164 6.23 0.59 21.57
CA ALA A 164 6.68 0.20 22.90
C ALA A 164 7.50 -1.10 22.90
N GLY A 165 7.68 -1.74 21.74
CA GLY A 165 8.43 -2.99 21.59
C GLY A 165 7.66 -4.25 22.02
N CYS A 166 6.35 -4.17 22.23
CA CYS A 166 5.53 -5.34 22.60
C CYS A 166 4.93 -6.05 21.38
N HIS A 167 4.30 -5.29 20.47
CA HIS A 167 3.71 -5.83 19.23
C HIS A 167 4.61 -5.56 18.02
N GLU A 168 5.81 -6.15 18.00
CA GLU A 168 6.78 -5.91 16.93
C GLU A 168 6.50 -6.74 15.66
N ALA A 169 5.81 -7.87 15.79
CA ALA A 169 5.52 -8.81 14.71
C ALA A 169 4.08 -8.66 14.16
N VAL A 170 3.69 -7.43 13.78
CA VAL A 170 2.31 -7.09 13.36
C VAL A 170 1.85 -7.76 12.06
N HIS A 171 2.76 -8.33 11.27
CA HIS A 171 2.41 -9.08 10.05
C HIS A 171 2.29 -10.60 10.30
N GLY A 172 2.54 -11.05 11.53
CA GLY A 172 2.59 -12.44 11.93
C GLY A 172 3.90 -12.79 12.66
N SER A 173 3.82 -13.77 13.56
CA SER A 173 4.93 -14.24 14.40
C SER A 173 5.23 -15.72 14.18
N GLN A 174 6.51 -16.08 14.25
CA GLN A 174 6.94 -17.48 14.26
C GLN A 174 7.02 -18.07 15.68
N VAL A 175 6.98 -17.23 16.71
CA VAL A 175 7.35 -17.61 18.08
C VAL A 175 6.35 -17.19 19.15
N ASN A 176 5.55 -16.15 18.91
CA ASN A 176 4.65 -15.60 19.93
C ASN A 176 3.17 -15.75 19.52
N PRO A 177 2.40 -16.62 20.18
CA PRO A 177 0.97 -16.80 19.90
C PRO A 177 0.11 -15.59 20.25
N HIS A 178 0.60 -14.68 21.09
CA HIS A 178 -0.14 -13.47 21.47
C HIS A 178 -0.10 -12.38 20.39
N LEU A 179 0.71 -12.54 19.34
CA LEU A 179 0.83 -11.60 18.21
C LEU A 179 0.03 -12.04 16.97
N ARG A 180 -0.84 -13.06 17.11
CA ARG A 180 -1.76 -13.51 16.06
C ARG A 180 -3.01 -12.63 15.91
N PHE A 181 -3.28 -11.81 16.93
CA PHE A 181 -4.39 -10.89 16.96
C PHE A 181 -3.83 -9.49 16.96
#